data_AF-A0A840WAS7-F1
#
_entry.id   AF-A0A840WAS7-F1
#
_cell.length_a   1.000
_cell.length_b   1.000
_cell.length_c   1.000
_cell.angle_alpha   90.00
_cell.angle_beta   90.00
_cell.angle_gamma   90.00
#
_symmetry.space_group_name_H-M   'P 1'
#
loop_
_entity.id
_entity.type
_entity.pdbx_description
1 polymer ?
#
loop_
_entity_poly.entity_id
_entity_poly.type
_entity_poly.pdbx_seq_one_letter_code
_entity_poly.pdbx_strand_id
1 'polypeptide(L)'
;MPTENKQSGNGRRAKAAAAETIYNRIAMLRAERDVSRRQLAEALGVHYQTVGYLERGEYSPSLHLALRIAKYFEVPVEVVFSTEPFPRIGQ
;
A
#
# COMPACT_ATOMS: atom_id res chain seq x y z
N MET A 1 -39.03 -39.41 11.56
CA MET A 1 -38.20 -38.40 12.24
C MET A 1 -36.86 -38.33 11.50
N PRO A 2 -36.62 -37.36 10.59
CA PRO A 2 -35.30 -37.21 9.99
C PRO A 2 -34.41 -36.34 10.89
N THR A 3 -33.32 -36.90 11.36
CA THR A 3 -32.19 -36.20 11.98
C THR A 3 -31.11 -35.92 10.93
N GLU A 4 -30.30 -34.90 11.23
CA GLU A 4 -29.00 -34.57 10.62
C GLU A 4 -29.04 -33.60 9.42
N ASN A 5 -29.11 -32.31 9.78
CA ASN A 5 -28.69 -31.20 8.95
C ASN A 5 -27.16 -31.23 8.81
N LYS A 6 -26.64 -31.69 7.66
CA LYS A 6 -25.22 -31.56 7.30
C LYS A 6 -24.91 -30.08 7.07
N GLN A 7 -24.20 -29.47 8.03
CA GLN A 7 -23.36 -28.30 7.75
C GLN A 7 -22.43 -28.66 6.57
N SER A 8 -22.64 -28.06 5.41
CA SER A 8 -21.68 -28.08 4.31
C SER A 8 -21.39 -26.66 3.83
N GLY A 9 -20.31 -26.12 4.39
CA GLY A 9 -19.31 -25.34 3.67
C GLY A 9 -19.78 -24.24 2.73
N ASN A 10 -20.15 -23.08 3.27
CA ASN A 10 -20.17 -21.83 2.48
C ASN A 10 -19.52 -20.62 3.20
N GLY A 11 -18.60 -20.86 4.15
CA GLY A 11 -18.02 -19.80 4.99
C GLY A 11 -16.55 -19.43 4.72
N ARG A 12 -15.80 -20.20 3.91
CA ARG A 12 -14.34 -20.00 3.79
C ARG A 12 -13.88 -19.20 2.56
N ARG A 13 -14.76 -18.88 1.61
CA ARG A 13 -14.39 -18.10 0.41
C ARG A 13 -14.67 -16.60 0.51
N ALA A 14 -15.53 -16.17 1.42
CA ALA A 14 -15.82 -14.74 1.63
C ALA A 14 -14.81 -14.02 2.55
N LYS A 15 -13.95 -14.76 3.27
CA LYS A 15 -13.06 -14.22 4.32
C LYS A 15 -11.60 -14.05 3.90
N ALA A 16 -11.29 -14.16 2.60
CA ALA A 16 -9.92 -14.09 2.07
C ALA A 16 -9.69 -12.91 1.11
N ALA A 17 -10.64 -11.96 1.00
CA ALA A 17 -10.61 -10.91 -0.03
C ALA A 17 -10.99 -9.51 0.46
N ALA A 18 -10.80 -9.21 1.75
CA ALA A 18 -10.44 -7.86 2.15
C ALA A 18 -8.92 -7.84 2.23
N ALA A 19 -8.24 -7.87 1.08
CA ALA A 19 -6.80 -7.69 1.05
C ALA A 19 -6.49 -6.38 1.77
N GLU A 20 -5.63 -6.43 2.79
CA GLU A 20 -5.21 -5.27 3.58
C GLU A 20 -4.70 -4.20 2.64
N THR A 21 -5.56 -3.24 2.31
CA THR A 21 -5.29 -2.22 1.30
C THR A 21 -4.41 -1.17 1.95
N ILE A 22 -3.20 -0.99 1.42
CA ILE A 22 -2.28 0.04 1.90
C ILE A 22 -2.41 1.26 0.99
N TYR A 23 -2.88 2.36 1.57
CA TYR A 23 -2.91 3.67 0.94
C TYR A 23 -1.52 4.29 1.06
N ASN A 24 -1.11 5.08 0.06
CA ASN A 24 0.17 5.78 0.10
C ASN A 24 0.10 7.20 -0.49
N ARG A 25 1.07 8.04 -0.11
CA ARG A 25 1.27 9.41 -0.60
C ARG A 25 2.54 9.58 -1.44
N ILE A 26 3.10 8.49 -1.98
CA ILE A 26 4.39 8.54 -2.69
C ILE A 26 4.34 9.52 -3.86
N ALA A 27 3.29 9.48 -4.67
CA ALA A 27 3.14 10.38 -5.82
C ALA A 27 3.06 11.86 -5.41
N MET A 28 2.35 12.16 -4.32
CA MET A 28 2.24 13.51 -3.74
C MET A 28 3.60 14.00 -3.22
N LEU A 29 4.26 13.22 -2.36
CA LEU A 29 5.56 13.56 -1.79
C LEU A 29 6.64 13.76 -2.87
N ARG A 30 6.59 12.97 -3.95
CA ARG A 30 7.45 13.18 -5.11
C ARG A 30 7.19 14.51 -5.81
N ALA A 31 5.92 14.83 -6.07
CA ALA A 31 5.54 16.07 -6.74
C ALA A 31 5.94 17.30 -5.92
N GLU A 32 5.74 17.26 -4.60
CA GLU A 32 6.14 18.33 -3.68
C GLU A 32 7.66 18.59 -3.67
N ARG A 33 8.47 17.57 -3.96
CA ARG A 33 9.95 17.65 -3.96
C ARG A 33 10.57 17.70 -5.36
N ASP A 34 9.77 17.82 -6.41
CA ASP A 34 10.21 17.75 -7.81
C ASP A 34 11.04 16.49 -8.13
N VAL A 35 10.64 15.34 -7.55
CA VAL A 35 11.30 14.05 -7.71
C VAL A 35 10.59 13.21 -8.77
N SER A 36 11.30 12.86 -9.83
CA SER A 36 10.83 11.88 -10.82
C SER A 36 10.81 10.46 -10.24
N ARG A 37 9.97 9.58 -10.80
CA ARG A 37 9.96 8.15 -10.44
C ARG A 37 11.33 7.49 -10.64
N ARG A 38 12.12 7.94 -11.62
CA ARG A 38 13.45 7.40 -11.93
C ARG A 38 14.45 7.76 -10.82
N GLN A 39 14.46 9.02 -10.39
CA GLN A 39 15.30 9.46 -9.28
C GLN A 39 14.95 8.72 -7.99
N LEU A 40 13.65 8.54 -7.69
CA LEU A 40 13.24 7.77 -6.51
C LEU A 40 13.68 6.31 -6.61
N ALA A 41 13.50 5.68 -7.77
CA ALA A 41 13.89 4.29 -7.99
C ALA A 41 15.40 4.08 -7.81
N GLU A 42 16.20 5.00 -8.36
CA GLU A 42 17.67 5.00 -8.23
C GLU A 42 18.11 5.16 -6.79
N ALA A 43 17.57 6.14 -6.06
CA ALA A 43 17.88 6.36 -4.65
C ALA A 43 17.48 5.16 -3.75
N LEU A 44 16.41 4.45 -4.12
CA LEU A 44 15.95 3.26 -3.42
C LEU A 44 16.60 1.98 -3.93
N GLY A 45 17.43 2.02 -4.99
CA GLY A 45 18.01 0.81 -5.58
C GLY A 45 16.96 -0.22 -6.00
N VAL A 46 15.82 0.24 -6.54
CA VAL A 46 14.73 -0.60 -7.04
C VAL A 46 14.51 -0.38 -8.53
N HIS A 47 13.81 -1.30 -9.18
CA HIS A 47 13.43 -1.13 -10.57
C HIS A 47 12.47 0.05 -10.75
N TYR A 48 12.58 0.81 -11.84
CA TYR A 48 11.72 1.98 -12.10
C TYR A 48 10.22 1.67 -12.01
N GLN A 49 9.80 0.51 -12.51
CA GLN A 49 8.39 0.09 -12.48
C GLN A 49 7.88 -0.14 -11.05
N THR A 50 8.74 -0.55 -10.11
CA THR A 50 8.43 -0.73 -8.68
C THR A 50 7.78 0.53 -8.12
N VAL A 51 8.33 1.70 -8.41
CA VAL A 51 7.77 2.98 -7.94
C VAL A 51 6.36 3.21 -8.51
N GLY A 52 6.16 2.91 -9.79
CA GLY A 52 4.85 3.03 -10.42
C GLY A 52 3.80 2.10 -9.80
N TYR A 53 4.16 0.85 -9.52
CA TYR A 53 3.29 -0.12 -8.88
C TYR A 53 2.93 0.27 -7.44
N LEU A 54 3.90 0.78 -6.67
CA LEU A 54 3.68 1.28 -5.32
C LEU A 54 2.68 2.46 -5.33
N GLU A 55 2.87 3.43 -6.22
CA GLU A 55 1.96 4.59 -6.30
C GLU A 55 0.53 4.23 -6.64
N ARG A 56 0.33 3.17 -7.45
CA ARG A 56 -1.01 2.68 -7.80
C ARG A 56 -1.59 1.73 -6.75
N GLY A 57 -0.83 1.40 -5.70
CA GLY A 57 -1.25 0.47 -4.65
C GLY A 57 -1.41 -0.97 -5.14
N GLU A 58 -0.73 -1.35 -6.24
CA GLU A 58 -0.87 -2.68 -6.83
C GLU A 58 -0.24 -3.79 -5.96
N TYR A 59 0.67 -3.44 -5.06
CA TYR A 59 1.15 -4.33 -4.02
C TYR A 59 1.65 -3.57 -2.78
N SER A 60 1.69 -4.26 -1.64
CA SER A 60 2.21 -3.73 -0.38
C SER A 60 3.74 -3.84 -0.31
N PRO A 61 4.49 -2.76 -0.04
CA PRO A 61 5.94 -2.85 0.12
C PRO A 61 6.30 -3.69 1.36
N SER A 62 7.52 -4.26 1.36
CA SER A 62 8.08 -4.77 2.61
C SER A 62 8.29 -3.62 3.60
N LEU A 63 8.25 -3.92 4.91
CA LEU A 63 8.52 -2.93 5.96
C LEU A 63 9.85 -2.19 5.70
N HIS A 64 10.89 -2.93 5.27
CA HIS A 64 12.18 -2.35 4.94
C HIS A 64 12.10 -1.31 3.81
N LEU A 65 11.36 -1.60 2.73
CA LEU A 65 11.18 -0.64 1.63
C LEU A 65 10.33 0.56 2.07
N ALA A 66 9.28 0.34 2.86
CA ALA A 66 8.45 1.40 3.41
C ALA A 66 9.28 2.39 4.26
N LEU A 67 10.11 1.88 5.17
CA LEU A 67 11.00 2.71 6.00
C LEU A 67 12.04 3.47 5.18
N ARG A 68 12.58 2.88 4.12
CA ARG A 68 13.52 3.56 3.22
C ARG A 68 12.86 4.68 2.43
N ILE A 69 11.62 4.49 1.98
CA ILE A 69 10.82 5.53 1.31
C ILE A 69 10.56 6.68 2.28
N ALA A 70 10.12 6.38 3.50
CA ALA A 70 9.90 7.37 4.56
C ALA A 70 11.17 8.18 4.87
N LYS A 71 12.32 7.49 4.99
CA LYS A 71 13.63 8.13 5.17
C LYS A 71 14.02 9.02 4.00
N TYR A 72 13.81 8.58 2.75
CA TYR A 72 14.11 9.38 1.56
C TYR A 72 13.31 10.69 1.54
N PHE A 73 12.04 10.62 1.94
CA PHE A 73 11.17 11.80 2.05
C PHE A 73 11.28 12.50 3.41
N GLU A 74 12.19 12.09 4.30
CA GLU A 74 12.41 12.72 5.62
C GLU A 74 11.11 12.96 6.42
N VAL A 75 10.17 12.00 6.34
CA VAL A 75 8.89 12.03 7.06
C VAL A 75 8.66 10.70 7.79
N PRO A 76 7.81 10.67 8.83
CA PRO A 76 7.37 9.41 9.44
C PRO A 76 6.71 8.47 8.42
N VAL A 77 6.78 7.15 8.66
CA VAL A 77 6.24 6.16 7.72
C VAL A 77 4.72 6.27 7.58
N GLU A 78 4.04 6.74 8.63
CA GLU A 78 2.60 6.99 8.71
C GLU A 78 2.17 8.19 7.87
N VAL A 79 3.09 9.11 7.54
CA VAL A 79 2.84 10.17 6.56
C VAL A 79 2.85 9.61 5.14
N VAL A 80 3.64 8.57 4.89
CA VAL A 80 3.78 7.95 3.58
C VAL A 80 2.70 6.90 3.33
N PHE A 81 2.38 6.07 4.33
CA PHE A 81 1.52 4.90 4.21
C PHE A 81 0.44 4.88 5.30
N SER A 82 -0.72 4.30 4.97
CA SER A 82 -1.83 4.15 5.90
C SER A 82 -2.65 2.91 5.56
N THR A 83 -3.21 2.25 6.57
CA THR A 83 -4.23 1.18 6.39
C THR A 83 -5.63 1.76 6.15
N GLU A 84 -5.79 3.07 6.30
CA GLU A 84 -7.02 3.82 6.07
C GLU A 84 -6.82 4.86 4.97
N PRO A 85 -7.86 5.22 4.20
CA PRO A 85 -7.76 6.30 3.22
C PRO A 85 -7.27 7.59 3.87
N PHE A 86 -6.34 8.29 3.21
CA PHE A 86 -5.92 9.60 3.68
C PHE A 86 -7.07 10.61 3.60
N PRO A 87 -7.20 11.52 4.59
CA PRO A 87 -8.17 12.60 4.54
C PRO A 87 -8.00 13.42 3.25
N ARG A 88 -9.12 13.84 2.67
CA ARG A 88 -9.10 14.76 1.52
C ARG A 88 -8.62 16.13 2.00
N ILE A 89 -7.71 16.74 1.25
CA ILE A 89 -7.28 18.11 1.50
C ILE A 89 -8.45 19.05 1.16
N GLY A 90 -8.92 19.85 2.13
CA GLY A 90 -9.96 20.86 1.93
C GLY A 90 -11.36 20.52 2.45
N GLN A 91 -11.48 19.63 3.44
CA GLN A 91 -12.70 19.50 4.27
C GLN A 91 -12.48 20.06 5.67
#